data_AF-A0A2R6DKE3-F1
#
_entry.id   AF-A0A2R6DKE3-F1
#
_cell.length_a   1.000
_cell.length_b   1.000
_cell.length_c   1.000
_cell.angle_alpha   90.00
_cell.angle_beta   90.00
_cell.angle_gamma   90.00
#
_symmetry.space_group_name_H-M   'P 1'
#
loop_
_entity.id
_entity.type
_entity.pdbx_description
1 polymer ?
#
loop_
_entity_poly.entity_id
_entity_poly.type
_entity_poly.pdbx_seq_one_letter_code
_entity_poly.pdbx_strand_id
1 'polypeptide(L)'
;MADVDVSGYDRGQMLLVGAFALSLVFVALALLLNSAVYAENLATRSSGDDTQEAIEFSKEVRLTARGILANLESSSSDTSTFEPTMESWGDRAARHYAADGVTVEVSVKNPSMVTYDSAEIRVTYRSAQVRYVAVVEVDRSP
;
A
#
# COMPACT_ATOMS: atom_id res chain seq x y z
N MET A 1 -45.68 -63.02 -10.45
CA MET A 1 -45.16 -62.11 -11.49
C MET A 1 -45.08 -60.74 -10.83
N ALA A 2 -43.87 -60.23 -10.70
CA ALA A 2 -43.50 -59.08 -9.87
C ALA A 2 -44.07 -57.77 -10.45
N ASP A 3 -45.09 -57.21 -9.81
CA ASP A 3 -45.46 -55.79 -9.94
C ASP A 3 -44.72 -55.06 -8.80
N VAL A 4 -43.46 -54.72 -9.08
CA VAL A 4 -42.53 -54.11 -8.11
C VAL A 4 -42.59 -52.61 -8.31
N ASP A 5 -43.17 -51.88 -7.36
CA ASP A 5 -42.71 -50.57 -6.83
C ASP A 5 -42.08 -49.54 -7.80
N VAL A 6 -42.52 -49.45 -9.06
CA VAL A 6 -41.92 -48.49 -10.02
C VAL A 6 -42.34 -47.04 -9.71
N SER A 7 -43.52 -46.84 -9.12
CA SER A 7 -44.09 -45.51 -8.91
C SER A 7 -43.39 -44.68 -7.81
N GLY A 8 -42.77 -45.34 -6.83
CA GLY A 8 -41.97 -44.70 -5.78
C GLY A 8 -40.54 -44.37 -6.23
N TYR A 9 -39.94 -45.23 -7.05
CA TYR A 9 -38.58 -45.06 -7.56
C TYR A 9 -38.42 -43.82 -8.44
N ASP A 10 -39.37 -43.55 -9.35
CA ASP A 10 -39.32 -42.38 -10.24
C ASP A 10 -39.37 -41.04 -9.47
N ARG A 11 -40.19 -40.96 -8.41
CA ARG A 11 -40.31 -39.74 -7.59
C ARG A 11 -39.11 -39.56 -6.66
N GLY A 12 -38.61 -40.65 -6.08
CA GLY A 12 -37.41 -40.64 -5.25
C GLY A 12 -36.16 -40.22 -6.05
N GLN A 13 -36.05 -40.67 -7.30
CA GLN A 13 -34.97 -40.30 -8.20
C GLN A 13 -35.02 -38.82 -8.59
N MET A 14 -36.22 -38.28 -8.89
CA MET A 14 -36.39 -36.85 -9.17
C MET A 14 -36.00 -35.98 -7.96
N LEU A 15 -36.32 -36.40 -6.74
CA LEU A 15 -35.87 -35.70 -5.53
C LEU A 15 -34.35 -35.76 -5.34
N LEU A 16 -33.73 -36.89 -5.62
CA LEU A 16 -32.28 -37.07 -5.54
C LEU A 16 -31.55 -36.20 -6.56
N VAL A 17 -32.04 -36.17 -7.80
CA VAL A 17 -31.51 -35.32 -8.88
C VAL A 17 -31.72 -33.84 -8.55
N GLY A 18 -32.89 -33.47 -8.04
CA GLY A 18 -33.18 -32.10 -7.61
C GLY A 18 -32.28 -31.65 -6.47
N ALA A 19 -32.11 -32.47 -5.43
CA ALA A 19 -31.23 -32.18 -4.30
C ALA A 19 -29.76 -32.09 -4.73
N PHE A 20 -29.32 -32.95 -5.65
CA PHE A 20 -27.96 -32.92 -6.19
C PHE A 20 -27.72 -31.65 -7.02
N ALA A 21 -28.66 -31.28 -7.90
CA ALA A 21 -28.57 -30.05 -8.67
C ALA A 21 -28.53 -28.81 -7.76
N LEU A 22 -29.36 -28.77 -6.72
CA LEU A 22 -29.36 -27.70 -5.72
C LEU A 22 -28.02 -27.62 -4.97
N SER A 23 -27.45 -28.78 -4.62
CA SER A 23 -26.13 -28.86 -3.97
C SER A 23 -25.02 -28.29 -4.85
N LEU A 24 -25.00 -28.62 -6.15
CA LEU A 24 -24.04 -28.06 -7.10
C LEU A 24 -24.17 -26.54 -7.22
N VAL A 25 -25.40 -26.01 -7.20
CA VAL A 25 -25.61 -24.55 -7.18
C VAL A 25 -25.03 -23.94 -5.90
N PHE A 26 -25.23 -24.55 -4.73
CA PHE A 26 -24.62 -24.05 -3.50
C PHE A 26 -23.10 -24.13 -3.50
N VAL A 27 -22.50 -25.21 -4.02
CA VAL A 27 -21.04 -25.30 -4.17
C VAL A 27 -20.53 -24.24 -5.14
N ALA A 28 -21.19 -24.04 -6.28
CA ALA A 28 -20.84 -23.00 -7.23
C ALA A 28 -20.93 -21.60 -6.62
N LEU A 29 -22.00 -21.31 -5.87
CA LEU A 29 -22.16 -20.05 -5.14
C LEU A 29 -21.07 -19.87 -4.06
N ALA A 30 -20.73 -20.93 -3.32
CA ALA A 30 -19.65 -20.90 -2.34
C ALA A 30 -18.30 -20.62 -3.00
N LEU A 31 -18.01 -21.25 -4.15
CA LEU A 31 -16.78 -20.99 -4.92
C LEU A 31 -16.75 -19.58 -5.50
N LEU A 32 -17.87 -19.09 -6.04
CA LEU A 32 -17.97 -17.72 -6.56
C LEU A 32 -17.81 -16.70 -5.44
N LEU A 33 -18.45 -16.90 -4.30
CA LEU A 33 -18.32 -16.01 -3.14
C LEU A 33 -16.90 -16.06 -2.58
N ASN A 34 -16.31 -17.25 -2.44
CA ASN A 34 -14.92 -17.40 -2.02
C ASN A 34 -13.97 -16.73 -3.00
N SER A 35 -14.24 -16.78 -4.31
CA SER A 35 -13.41 -16.13 -5.33
C SER A 35 -13.60 -14.62 -5.36
N ALA A 36 -14.83 -14.12 -5.18
CA ALA A 36 -15.14 -12.70 -5.11
C ALA A 36 -14.52 -12.06 -3.86
N VAL A 37 -14.71 -12.69 -2.70
CA VAL A 37 -14.07 -12.27 -1.45
C VAL A 37 -12.55 -12.42 -1.55
N TYR A 38 -12.02 -13.45 -2.21
CA TYR A 38 -10.57 -13.57 -2.44
C TYR A 38 -10.02 -12.43 -3.31
N ALA A 39 -10.70 -12.05 -4.39
CA ALA A 39 -10.30 -10.93 -5.25
C ALA A 39 -10.39 -9.57 -4.52
N GLU A 40 -11.44 -9.37 -3.73
CA GLU A 40 -11.65 -8.15 -2.93
C GLU A 40 -10.63 -8.06 -1.79
N ASN A 41 -10.31 -9.18 -1.15
CA ASN A 41 -9.25 -9.29 -0.14
C ASN A 41 -7.87 -9.06 -0.75
N LEU A 42 -7.63 -9.49 -1.98
CA LEU A 42 -6.36 -9.28 -2.68
C LEU A 42 -6.16 -7.80 -3.02
N ALA A 43 -7.19 -7.12 -3.53
CA ALA A 43 -7.13 -5.69 -3.82
C ALA A 43 -6.91 -4.85 -2.54
N THR A 44 -7.64 -5.17 -1.46
CA THR A 44 -7.50 -4.46 -0.18
C THR A 44 -6.14 -4.69 0.47
N ARG A 45 -5.61 -5.92 0.41
CA ARG A 45 -4.28 -6.23 0.96
C ARG A 45 -3.17 -5.57 0.16
N SER A 46 -3.26 -5.55 -1.17
CA SER A 46 -2.31 -4.84 -2.04
C SER A 46 -2.32 -3.33 -1.75
N SER A 47 -3.51 -2.72 -1.59
CA SER A 47 -3.62 -1.30 -1.21
C SER A 47 -3.10 -1.04 0.22
N GLY A 48 -3.24 -2.01 1.13
CA GLY A 48 -2.70 -1.94 2.48
C GLY A 48 -1.18 -1.99 2.52
N ASP A 49 -0.56 -2.84 1.71
CA ASP A 49 0.90 -2.96 1.56
C ASP A 49 1.50 -1.67 0.97
N ASP A 50 0.93 -1.18 -0.13
CA ASP A 50 1.31 0.11 -0.75
C ASP A 50 1.18 1.30 0.22
N THR A 51 0.16 1.27 1.09
CA THR A 51 -0.04 2.32 2.12
C THR A 51 1.02 2.21 3.22
N GLN A 52 1.37 1.00 3.64
CA GLN A 52 2.43 0.78 4.62
C GLN A 52 3.77 1.26 4.06
N GLU A 53 4.09 0.91 2.82
CA GLU A 53 5.31 1.34 2.13
C GLU A 53 5.38 2.87 2.01
N ALA A 54 4.26 3.54 1.70
CA ALA A 54 4.19 5.00 1.69
C ALA A 54 4.51 5.65 3.06
N ILE A 55 4.05 5.02 4.15
CA ILE A 55 4.33 5.46 5.52
C ILE A 55 5.80 5.22 5.86
N GLU A 56 6.36 4.08 5.47
CA GLU A 56 7.78 3.74 5.66
C GLU A 56 8.68 4.70 4.90
N PHE A 57 8.37 5.02 3.65
CA PHE A 57 9.08 6.03 2.87
C PHE A 57 9.06 7.40 3.56
N SER A 58 7.91 7.84 4.09
CA SER A 58 7.81 9.09 4.86
C SER A 58 8.70 9.09 6.11
N LYS A 59 8.81 7.95 6.80
CA LYS A 59 9.75 7.80 7.93
C LYS A 59 11.20 7.84 7.47
N GLU A 60 11.54 7.21 6.35
CA GLU A 60 12.88 7.25 5.77
C GLU A 60 13.29 8.68 5.41
N VAL A 61 12.41 9.44 4.77
CA VAL A 61 12.61 10.88 4.49
C VAL A 61 12.94 11.64 5.78
N ARG A 62 12.16 11.43 6.85
CA ARG A 62 12.40 12.07 8.16
C ARG A 62 13.77 11.70 8.73
N LEU A 63 14.12 10.42 8.72
CA LEU A 63 15.39 9.93 9.29
C LEU A 63 16.59 10.45 8.49
N THR A 64 16.50 10.43 7.16
CA THR A 64 17.54 10.97 6.27
C THR A 64 17.73 12.46 6.48
N ALA A 65 16.65 13.23 6.52
CA ALA A 65 16.70 14.67 6.77
C ALA A 65 17.39 14.99 8.11
N ARG A 66 17.03 14.29 9.19
CA ARG A 66 17.70 14.43 10.49
C ARG A 66 19.18 14.07 10.42
N GLY A 67 19.52 13.00 9.70
CA GLY A 67 20.91 12.55 9.51
C GLY A 67 21.75 13.58 8.74
N ILE A 68 21.20 14.20 7.71
CA ILE A 68 21.87 15.28 6.96
C ILE A 68 22.07 16.49 7.87
N LEU A 69 21.03 16.94 8.58
CA LEU A 69 21.14 18.08 9.51
C LEU A 69 22.21 17.86 10.58
N ALA A 70 22.25 16.68 11.19
CA ALA A 70 23.25 16.33 12.20
C ALA A 70 24.68 16.29 11.64
N ASN A 71 24.87 15.84 10.38
CA ASN A 71 26.17 15.87 9.71
C ASN A 71 26.62 17.29 9.39
N LEU A 72 25.70 18.17 8.99
CA LEU A 72 26.02 19.57 8.70
C LEU A 72 26.42 20.32 9.97
N GLU A 73 25.74 20.04 11.09
CA GLU A 73 26.09 20.58 12.40
C GLU A 73 27.49 20.14 12.84
N SER A 74 27.78 18.83 12.80
CA SER A 74 29.07 18.30 13.23
C SER A 74 30.22 18.78 12.33
N SER A 75 29.94 19.01 11.05
CA SER A 75 30.94 19.47 10.07
C SER A 75 31.06 21.00 10.00
N SER A 76 30.35 21.76 10.86
CA SER A 76 30.27 23.23 10.79
C SER A 76 29.96 23.75 9.38
N SER A 77 29.21 22.96 8.62
CA SER A 77 28.92 23.21 7.20
C SER A 77 27.70 24.10 7.05
N ASP A 78 27.65 24.86 5.96
CA ASP A 78 26.53 25.75 5.69
C ASP A 78 25.25 24.95 5.46
N THR A 79 24.18 25.33 6.14
CA THR A 79 22.87 24.68 6.03
C THR A 79 22.22 24.91 4.68
N SER A 80 22.68 25.88 3.90
CA SER A 80 22.34 26.04 2.49
C SER A 80 22.59 24.78 1.66
N THR A 81 23.45 23.87 2.14
CA THR A 81 23.73 22.58 1.52
C THR A 81 22.69 21.49 1.84
N PHE A 82 21.76 21.73 2.78
CA PHE A 82 20.73 20.77 3.17
C PHE A 82 19.76 20.46 2.03
N GLU A 83 19.14 21.49 1.46
CA GLU A 83 18.18 21.36 0.36
C GLU A 83 18.78 20.63 -0.85
N PRO A 84 19.95 21.01 -1.40
CA PRO A 84 20.53 20.31 -2.54
C PRO A 84 20.97 18.87 -2.20
N THR A 85 21.36 18.60 -0.95
CA THR A 85 21.66 17.23 -0.51
C THR A 85 20.38 16.39 -0.45
N MET A 86 19.29 16.97 0.05
CA MET A 86 17.99 16.31 0.14
C MET A 86 17.38 16.06 -1.24
N GLU A 87 17.51 17.00 -2.17
CA GLU A 87 17.10 16.82 -3.58
C GLU A 87 17.89 15.69 -4.25
N SER A 88 19.21 15.68 -4.12
CA SER A 88 20.07 14.62 -4.68
C SER A 88 19.76 13.23 -4.12
N TRP A 89 19.43 13.15 -2.82
CA TRP A 89 18.95 11.92 -2.20
C TRP A 89 17.55 11.54 -2.70
N GLY A 90 16.63 12.50 -2.76
CA GLY A 90 15.26 12.31 -3.26
C GLY A 90 15.22 11.81 -4.70
N ASP A 91 16.09 12.33 -5.57
CA ASP A 91 16.25 11.87 -6.95
C ASP A 91 16.76 10.42 -7.04
N ARG A 92 17.64 10.02 -6.12
CA ARG A 92 18.11 8.63 -6.02
C ARG A 92 16.99 7.71 -5.56
N ALA A 93 16.24 8.11 -4.54
CA ALA A 93 15.07 7.38 -4.08
C ALA A 93 14.01 7.26 -5.19
N ALA A 94 13.73 8.36 -5.90
CA ALA A 94 12.80 8.37 -7.04
C ALA A 94 13.18 7.37 -8.13
N ARG A 95 14.47 7.26 -8.47
CA ARG A 95 14.94 6.24 -9.43
C ARG A 95 14.82 4.81 -8.89
N HIS A 96 15.02 4.61 -7.58
CA HIS A 96 14.87 3.30 -6.96
C HIS A 96 13.42 2.83 -7.00
N TYR A 97 12.49 3.64 -6.48
CA TYR A 97 11.06 3.34 -6.47
C TYR A 97 10.44 3.28 -7.87
N ALA A 98 10.98 4.03 -8.83
CA ALA A 98 10.52 3.94 -10.22
C ALA A 98 10.79 2.55 -10.84
N ALA A 99 11.82 1.82 -10.38
CA ALA A 99 12.04 0.44 -10.80
C ALA A 99 10.94 -0.51 -10.31
N ASP A 100 10.30 -0.17 -9.18
CA ASP A 100 9.17 -0.88 -8.59
C ASP A 100 7.81 -0.34 -9.07
N GLY A 101 7.82 0.59 -10.03
CA GLY A 101 6.60 1.19 -10.59
C GLY A 101 5.95 2.25 -9.69
N VAL A 102 6.67 2.71 -8.67
CA VAL A 102 6.23 3.71 -7.72
C VAL A 102 6.88 5.06 -8.05
N THR A 103 6.08 6.13 -8.01
CA THR A 103 6.60 7.50 -8.15
C THR A 103 6.67 8.15 -6.77
N VAL A 104 7.89 8.54 -6.36
CA VAL A 104 8.10 9.33 -5.15
C VAL A 104 8.68 10.70 -5.50
N GLU A 105 8.31 11.70 -4.71
CA GLU A 105 8.82 13.06 -4.82
C GLU A 105 9.07 13.62 -3.43
N VAL A 106 10.24 14.23 -3.26
CA VAL A 106 10.66 14.89 -2.02
C VAL A 106 10.98 16.33 -2.35
N SER A 107 10.27 17.27 -1.71
CA SER A 107 10.46 18.70 -1.94
C SER A 107 10.55 19.42 -0.60
N VAL A 108 11.62 20.19 -0.40
CA VAL A 108 11.75 21.09 0.74
C VAL A 108 10.95 22.35 0.43
N LYS A 109 9.96 22.69 1.26
CA LYS A 109 9.01 23.79 0.96
C LYS A 109 9.31 25.08 1.71
N ASN A 110 9.71 24.94 2.97
CA ASN A 110 10.06 26.05 3.85
C ASN A 110 11.36 25.70 4.57
N PRO A 111 12.54 26.01 3.99
CA PRO A 111 13.71 26.17 4.82
C PRO A 111 13.46 27.44 5.63
N SER A 112 12.92 27.32 6.85
CA SER A 112 12.89 28.42 7.81
C SER A 112 14.33 28.71 8.26
N MET A 113 15.17 29.20 7.34
CA MET A 113 16.60 29.45 7.53
C MET A 113 16.88 30.75 8.28
N VAL A 114 15.85 31.55 8.55
CA VAL A 114 15.97 32.80 9.34
C VAL A 114 16.00 32.50 10.84
N THR A 115 15.38 31.40 11.27
CA THR A 115 15.40 30.92 12.65
C THR A 115 15.34 29.40 12.62
N TYR A 116 16.50 28.76 12.76
CA TYR A 116 16.75 27.33 12.68
C TYR A 116 15.98 26.47 13.70
N ASP A 117 14.67 26.30 13.55
CA ASP A 117 13.89 25.41 14.42
C ASP A 117 13.38 24.18 13.67
N SER A 118 12.80 24.36 12.47
CA SER A 118 12.21 23.24 11.70
C SER A 118 12.37 23.37 10.18
N ALA A 119 12.41 22.23 9.49
CA ALA A 119 12.31 22.12 8.04
C ALA A 119 11.05 21.35 7.65
N GLU A 120 10.23 21.94 6.76
CA GLU A 120 9.08 21.25 6.18
C GLU A 120 9.46 20.54 4.89
N ILE A 121 9.35 19.21 4.91
CA ILE A 121 9.61 18.35 3.76
C ILE A 121 8.29 17.77 3.29
N ARG A 122 7.90 18.12 2.07
CA ARG A 122 6.76 17.50 1.42
C ARG A 122 7.18 16.18 0.79
N VAL A 123 6.45 15.13 1.15
CA VAL A 123 6.62 13.78 0.62
C VAL A 123 5.38 13.45 -0.19
N THR A 124 5.60 13.06 -1.45
CA THR A 124 4.56 12.48 -2.29
C THR A 124 4.96 11.06 -2.63
N TYR A 125 4.06 10.12 -2.39
CA TYR A 125 4.18 8.72 -2.76
C TYR A 125 2.98 8.33 -3.62
N ARG A 126 3.23 7.73 -4.77
CA ARG A 126 2.17 7.32 -5.70
C ARG A 126 2.48 5.95 -6.29
N SER A 127 1.60 5.00 -6.04
CA SER A 127 1.55 3.70 -6.71
C SER A 127 0.32 3.63 -7.63
N ALA A 128 0.07 2.46 -8.22
CA ALA A 128 -1.14 2.21 -9.01
C ALA A 128 -2.44 2.27 -8.18
N GLN A 129 -2.36 2.01 -6.87
CA GLN A 129 -3.53 1.88 -5.99
C GLN A 129 -3.58 2.98 -4.92
N VAL A 130 -2.43 3.55 -4.54
CA VAL A 130 -2.32 4.48 -3.43
C VAL A 130 -1.72 5.81 -3.88
N ARG A 131 -2.30 6.90 -3.38
CA ARG A 131 -1.69 8.23 -3.41
C ARG A 131 -1.60 8.75 -2.00
N TYR A 132 -0.39 8.91 -1.52
CA TYR A 132 -0.09 9.41 -0.18
C TYR A 132 0.70 10.71 -0.29
N VAL A 133 0.28 11.71 0.48
CA VAL A 133 0.97 13.01 0.56
C VAL A 133 1.08 13.37 2.02
N ALA A 134 2.30 13.62 2.47
CA ALA A 134 2.59 14.05 3.83
C ALA A 134 3.46 15.30 3.82
N VAL A 135 3.34 16.10 4.87
CA VAL A 135 4.32 17.11 5.23
C VAL A 135 5.01 16.59 6.48
N VAL A 136 6.32 16.43 6.38
CA VAL A 136 7.18 15.99 7.46
C VAL A 136 7.90 17.22 7.97
N GLU A 137 7.55 17.63 9.19
CA GLU A 137 8.35 18.59 9.93
C GLU A 137 9.55 17.87 10.56
N VAL A 138 10.71 18.49 10.42
CA VAL A 138 11.98 17.97 10.93
C VAL A 138 12.62 19.07 11.77
N ASP A 139 12.57 18.90 13.09
CA ASP A 139 13.19 19.81 14.03
C ASP A 139 14.69 19.57 14.18
N ARG A 140 15.41 20.63 14.54
CA ARG A 140 16.87 20.61 14.74
C ARG A 140 17.29 20.04 16.11
N SER A 141 16.40 19.96 17.10
CA SER A 141 16.68 19.44 18.45
C SER A 141 15.72 18.29 18.82
N PRO A 142 16.16 17.28 19.59
CA PRO A 142 15.27 16.28 20.21
C PRO A 142 14.35 16.88 21.28
#